data_AF-A0A149R2D7-F1
#
_entry.id   AF-A0A149R2D7-F1
#
_cell.length_a   1.000
_cell.length_b   1.000
_cell.length_c   1.000
_cell.angle_alpha   90.00
_cell.angle_beta   90.00
_cell.angle_gamma   90.00
#
_symmetry.space_group_name_H-M   'P 1'
#
loop_
_entity.id
_entity.type
_entity.pdbx_description
1 polymer ?
#
loop_
_entity_poly.entity_id
_entity_poly.type
_entity_poly.pdbx_seq_one_letter_code
_entity_poly.pdbx_strand_id
1 'polypeptide(L)'
;MARFEPFRLSDDDRTDIVKGVSCALLLERHGYLLDKPESTRNALKYRAGKGETIIVNHEGRGWWDTGSDEKGDVFSLIQRLTPGLKFRDACRELGQLVGIEPKGA
;
A
#
# COMPACT_ATOMS: atom_id res chain seq x y z
N MET A 1 19.97 -27.79 14.49
CA MET A 1 18.64 -27.36 14.04
C MET A 1 18.63 -25.83 13.99
N ALA A 2 18.51 -25.24 12.81
CA ALA A 2 18.41 -23.77 12.69
C ALA A 2 17.04 -23.31 13.24
N ARG A 3 17.05 -22.31 14.12
CA ARG A 3 15.83 -21.66 14.61
C ARG A 3 15.21 -20.91 13.43
N PHE A 4 13.99 -21.27 13.03
CA PHE A 4 13.22 -20.47 12.09
C PHE A 4 12.72 -19.25 12.84
N GLU A 5 13.33 -18.10 12.60
CA GLU A 5 12.79 -16.83 13.09
C GLU A 5 11.82 -16.25 12.05
N PRO A 6 10.56 -15.98 12.43
CA PRO A 6 9.60 -15.41 11.49
C PRO A 6 10.06 -14.02 11.07
N PHE A 7 9.89 -13.70 9.78
CA PHE A 7 10.17 -12.35 9.29
C PHE A 7 9.36 -11.32 10.06
N ARG A 8 10.05 -10.28 10.53
CA ARG A 8 9.43 -9.14 11.17
C ARG A 8 10.10 -7.87 10.66
N LEU A 9 9.31 -7.01 10.03
CA LEU A 9 9.76 -5.69 9.64
C LEU A 9 10.11 -4.88 10.89
N SER A 10 11.24 -4.19 10.88
CA SER A 10 11.62 -3.30 11.99
C SER A 10 10.69 -2.07 12.04
N ASP A 11 10.55 -1.46 13.21
CA ASP A 11 9.71 -0.26 13.35
C ASP A 11 10.28 0.94 12.59
N ASP A 12 11.61 1.01 12.47
CA ASP A 12 12.32 2.02 11.67
C ASP A 12 12.03 1.84 10.17
N ASP A 13 12.25 0.63 9.63
CA ASP A 13 11.97 0.33 8.21
C ASP A 13 10.48 0.56 7.88
N ARG A 14 9.58 0.18 8.80
CA ARG A 14 8.14 0.46 8.67
C ARG A 14 7.88 1.95 8.58
N THR A 15 8.50 2.73 9.45
CA THR A 15 8.33 4.18 9.50
C THR A 15 8.81 4.84 8.22
N ASP A 16 9.98 4.43 7.71
CA ASP A 16 10.56 4.95 6.48
C ASP A 16 9.69 4.64 5.26
N ILE A 17 9.20 3.39 5.15
CA ILE A 17 8.27 2.99 4.09
C ILE A 17 6.98 3.81 4.14
N VAL A 18 6.33 3.91 5.30
CA VAL A 18 5.04 4.61 5.43
C VAL A 18 5.16 6.11 5.19
N LYS A 19 6.34 6.70 5.44
CA LYS A 19 6.61 8.11 5.13
C LYS A 19 6.94 8.34 3.66
N GLY A 20 7.59 7.39 3.00
CA GLY A 20 8.08 7.55 1.62
C GLY A 20 7.16 7.00 0.53
N VAL A 21 6.20 6.11 0.86
CA VAL A 21 5.24 5.55 -0.08
C VAL A 21 3.82 5.98 0.26
N SER A 22 3.05 6.39 -0.75
CA SER A 22 1.62 6.66 -0.62
C SER A 22 0.78 5.58 -1.28
N CYS A 23 -0.43 5.34 -0.77
CA CYS A 23 -1.42 4.47 -1.41
C CYS A 23 -1.78 4.96 -2.82
N ALA A 24 -1.80 6.29 -3.03
CA ALA A 24 -2.01 6.90 -4.34
C ALA A 24 -0.99 6.41 -5.37
N LEU A 25 0.31 6.41 -5.02
CA LEU A 25 1.37 5.92 -5.89
C LEU A 25 1.15 4.46 -6.29
N LEU A 26 0.78 3.60 -5.33
CA LEU A 26 0.55 2.18 -5.59
C LEU A 26 -0.62 1.98 -6.55
N LEU A 27 -1.73 2.70 -6.34
CA LEU A 27 -2.91 2.65 -7.20
C LEU A 27 -2.57 3.08 -8.64
N GLU A 28 -1.86 4.20 -8.80
CA GLU A 28 -1.44 4.71 -10.10
C GLU A 28 -0.54 3.71 -10.84
N ARG A 29 0.41 3.08 -10.14
CA ARG A 29 1.27 2.02 -10.70
C ARG A 29 0.50 0.76 -11.11
N HIS A 30 -0.66 0.52 -10.51
CA HIS A 30 -1.55 -0.59 -10.84
C HIS A 30 -2.72 -0.16 -11.76
N GLY A 31 -2.61 1.01 -12.40
CA GLY A 31 -3.53 1.42 -13.46
C GLY A 31 -4.84 2.05 -12.97
N TYR A 32 -4.99 2.31 -11.67
CA TYR A 32 -6.09 3.11 -11.18
C TYR A 32 -5.89 4.57 -11.60
N LEU A 33 -7.00 5.24 -11.94
CA LEU A 33 -7.00 6.64 -12.34
C LEU A 33 -7.66 7.51 -11.27
N LEU A 34 -7.07 8.68 -11.00
CA LEU A 34 -7.63 9.66 -10.08
C LEU A 34 -8.91 10.28 -10.66
N ASP A 35 -10.02 10.08 -9.97
CA ASP A 35 -11.30 10.75 -10.21
C ASP A 35 -11.27 12.10 -9.48
N LYS A 36 -10.52 13.05 -10.06
CA LYS A 36 -10.31 14.38 -9.50
C LYS A 36 -11.62 15.15 -9.24
N PRO A 37 -12.63 15.14 -10.13
CA PRO A 37 -13.90 15.83 -9.90
C PRO A 37 -14.64 15.33 -8.65
N GLU A 38 -14.55 14.02 -8.37
CA GLU A 38 -15.21 13.40 -7.23
C GLU A 38 -14.34 13.33 -5.96
N SER A 39 -13.12 13.85 -6.02
CA SER A 39 -12.17 13.84 -4.91
C SER A 39 -12.27 15.11 -4.07
N THR A 40 -11.88 15.00 -2.81
CA THR A 40 -11.67 16.14 -1.91
C THR A 40 -10.21 16.17 -1.44
N ARG A 41 -9.80 17.27 -0.79
CA ARG A 41 -8.44 17.40 -0.23
C ARG A 41 -8.05 16.24 0.69
N ASN A 42 -9.02 15.67 1.43
CA ASN A 42 -8.76 14.64 2.44
C ASN A 42 -9.19 13.23 2.00
N ALA A 43 -9.77 13.09 0.80
CA ALA A 43 -10.27 11.83 0.27
C ALA A 43 -10.16 11.83 -1.25
N LEU A 44 -9.12 11.18 -1.78
CA LEU A 44 -8.88 11.04 -3.21
C LEU A 44 -9.55 9.75 -3.69
N LYS A 45 -10.42 9.85 -4.70
CA LYS A 45 -11.09 8.68 -5.28
C LYS A 45 -10.30 8.17 -6.48
N TYR A 46 -9.93 6.90 -6.46
CA TYR A 46 -9.24 6.20 -7.53
C TYR A 46 -10.15 5.12 -8.11
N ARG A 47 -10.22 5.01 -9.44
CA ARG A 47 -11.11 4.09 -10.15
C ARG A 47 -10.32 3.10 -11.01
N ALA A 48 -10.74 1.84 -11.01
CA ALA A 48 -10.34 0.86 -12.01
C ALA A 48 -11.60 0.19 -12.59
N GLY A 49 -11.78 0.28 -13.91
CA GLY A 49 -12.95 -0.31 -14.57
C GLY A 49 -14.30 0.14 -13.97
N LYS A 50 -15.34 -0.70 -14.15
CA LYS A 50 -16.70 -0.40 -13.69
C LYS A 50 -16.91 -0.95 -12.27
N GLY A 51 -17.00 -0.05 -11.29
CA GLY A 51 -17.42 -0.38 -9.93
C GLY A 51 -16.29 -0.52 -8.91
N GLU A 52 -15.02 -0.56 -9.32
CA GLU A 52 -13.91 -0.55 -8.36
C GLU A 52 -13.54 0.89 -8.02
N THR A 53 -13.72 1.27 -6.76
CA THR A 53 -13.38 2.60 -6.27
C THR A 53 -12.67 2.49 -4.94
N ILE A 54 -11.40 2.84 -4.95
CA ILE A 54 -10.58 2.92 -3.75
C ILE A 54 -10.44 4.39 -3.39
N ILE A 55 -10.70 4.72 -2.14
CA ILE A 55 -10.50 6.06 -1.63
C ILE A 55 -9.22 6.08 -0.82
N VAL A 56 -8.31 6.98 -1.17
CA VAL A 56 -7.07 7.26 -0.43
C VAL A 56 -7.32 8.42 0.52
N ASN A 57 -6.96 8.23 1.79
CA ASN A 57 -7.16 9.20 2.87
C ASN A 57 -5.90 9.28 3.76
N HIS A 58 -6.01 9.98 4.90
CA HIS A 58 -4.92 10.14 5.87
C HIS A 58 -3.59 10.58 5.22
N GLU A 59 -3.66 11.64 4.39
CA GLU A 59 -2.50 12.20 3.67
C GLU A 59 -1.79 11.18 2.76
N GLY A 60 -2.55 10.25 2.18
CA GLY A 60 -2.00 9.22 1.30
C GLY A 60 -1.58 7.93 2.00
N ARG A 61 -1.65 7.87 3.33
CA ARG A 61 -1.19 6.70 4.11
C ARG A 61 -2.26 5.64 4.34
N GLY A 62 -3.53 5.99 4.12
CA GLY A 62 -4.65 5.09 4.32
C GLY A 62 -5.45 4.87 3.04
N TRP A 63 -6.15 3.74 2.97
CA TRP A 63 -7.12 3.45 1.93
C TRP A 63 -8.30 2.64 2.47
N TRP A 64 -9.42 2.69 1.75
CA TRP A 64 -10.56 1.77 1.88
C TRP A 64 -11.25 1.60 0.53
N ASP A 65 -11.87 0.45 0.32
CA ASP A 65 -12.66 0.14 -0.87
C ASP A 65 -14.13 0.47 -0.62
N THR A 66 -14.80 1.17 -1.54
CA THR A 66 -16.22 1.51 -1.38
C THR A 66 -17.16 0.34 -1.65
N GLY A 67 -16.68 -0.72 -2.32
CA GLY A 67 -17.45 -1.92 -2.65
C GLY A 67 -17.36 -3.03 -1.60
N SER A 68 -16.54 -2.88 -0.56
CA SER A 68 -16.32 -3.87 0.50
C SER A 68 -15.94 -3.21 1.82
N ASP A 69 -15.66 -4.01 2.87
CA ASP A 69 -15.15 -3.50 4.16
C ASP A 69 -13.61 -3.46 4.23
N GLU A 70 -12.93 -3.74 3.11
CA GLU A 70 -11.47 -3.77 3.08
C GLU A 70 -10.86 -2.37 3.16
N LYS A 71 -9.80 -2.26 3.96
CA LYS A 71 -9.08 -1.03 4.24
C LYS A 71 -7.70 -1.32 4.83
N GLY A 72 -6.84 -0.30 4.87
CA GLY A 72 -5.61 -0.36 5.63
C GLY A 72 -4.56 0.63 5.17
N ASP A 73 -3.31 0.19 5.18
CA ASP A 73 -2.13 0.99 4.87
C ASP A 73 -1.49 0.54 3.53
N VAL A 74 -0.31 1.09 3.22
CA VAL A 74 0.44 0.76 2.01
C VAL A 74 0.81 -0.73 1.90
N PHE A 75 1.02 -1.43 3.02
CA PHE A 75 1.36 -2.86 3.02
C PHE A 75 0.13 -3.70 2.68
N SER A 76 -1.02 -3.41 3.29
CA SER A 76 -2.24 -4.14 2.95
C SER A 76 -2.71 -3.83 1.52
N LEU A 77 -2.46 -2.60 1.05
CA LEU A 77 -2.82 -2.21 -0.31
C LEU A 77 -2.02 -2.97 -1.37
N ILE A 78 -0.69 -3.03 -1.25
CA ILE A 78 0.13 -3.74 -2.24
C ILE A 78 -0.19 -5.24 -2.28
N GLN A 79 -0.51 -5.85 -1.13
CA GLN A 79 -0.96 -7.25 -1.08
C GLN A 79 -2.34 -7.45 -1.70
N ARG A 80 -3.24 -6.47 -1.59
CA ARG A 80 -4.53 -6.49 -2.29
C ARG A 80 -4.33 -6.39 -3.81
N LEU A 81 -3.49 -5.46 -4.25
CA LEU A 81 -3.22 -5.22 -5.67
C LEU A 81 -2.41 -6.34 -6.33
N THR A 82 -1.69 -7.13 -5.51
CA THR A 82 -0.90 -8.29 -5.95
C THR A 82 -1.31 -9.55 -5.19
N PRO A 83 -2.39 -10.23 -5.59
CA PRO A 83 -2.90 -11.41 -4.90
C PRO A 83 -1.83 -12.49 -4.73
N GLY A 84 -1.65 -12.95 -3.49
CA GLY A 84 -0.66 -13.98 -3.14
C GLY A 84 0.71 -13.45 -2.71
N LEU A 85 0.96 -12.13 -2.83
CA LEU A 85 2.19 -11.50 -2.37
C LEU A 85 2.37 -11.69 -0.86
N LYS A 86 3.49 -12.29 -0.46
CA LYS A 86 3.80 -12.49 0.95
C LYS A 86 4.23 -11.18 1.57
N PHE A 87 3.97 -11.01 2.88
CA PHE A 87 4.28 -9.77 3.59
C PHE A 87 5.77 -9.38 3.50
N ARG A 88 6.67 -10.37 3.49
CA ARG A 88 8.11 -10.14 3.28
C ARG A 88 8.40 -9.49 1.92
N ASP A 89 7.84 -10.02 0.85
CA ASP A 89 8.05 -9.51 -0.50
C ASP A 89 7.40 -8.13 -0.66
N ALA A 90 6.21 -7.92 -0.07
CA ALA A 90 5.59 -6.59 0.02
C ALA A 90 6.51 -5.56 0.70
N CYS A 91 7.19 -5.93 1.79
CA CYS A 91 8.15 -5.03 2.43
C CYS A 91 9.32 -4.69 1.51
N ARG A 92 9.84 -5.66 0.74
CA ARG A 92 10.95 -5.43 -0.20
C ARG A 92 10.56 -4.50 -1.32
N GLU A 93 9.41 -4.74 -1.95
CA GLU A 93 8.91 -3.90 -3.04
C GLU A 93 8.70 -2.46 -2.57
N LEU A 94 8.08 -2.28 -1.41
CA LEU A 94 7.87 -0.94 -0.84
C LEU A 94 9.19 -0.30 -0.38
N GLY A 95 10.11 -1.07 0.19
CA GLY A 95 11.44 -0.61 0.58
C GLY A 95 12.24 -0.08 -0.61
N GLN A 96 12.20 -0.78 -1.75
CA GLN A 96 12.86 -0.34 -2.99
C GLN A 96 12.35 1.02 -3.48
N LEU A 97 11.05 1.32 -3.31
CA LEU A 97 10.48 2.63 -3.68
C LEU A 97 11.03 3.78 -2.84
N VAL A 98 11.52 3.51 -1.63
CA VAL A 98 12.11 4.50 -0.72
C VAL A 98 13.62 4.36 -0.56
N GLY A 99 14.26 3.48 -1.35
CA GLY A 99 15.70 3.28 -1.36
C GLY A 99 16.26 2.54 -0.16
N ILE A 100 15.44 1.74 0.54
CA ILE A 100 15.89 0.89 1.66
C ILE A 100 15.73 -0.59 1.32
N GLU A 101 16.61 -1.42 1.90
CA GLU A 101 16.46 -2.87 1.92
C GLU A 101 16.04 -3.29 3.33
N PRO A 102 14.77 -3.70 3.55
CA PRO A 102 14.29 -4.04 4.87
C PRO A 102 15.07 -5.22 5.43
N LYS A 103 15.52 -5.11 6.69
CA LYS A 103 16.35 -6.16 7.29
C LYS A 103 15.56 -7.48 7.39
N GLY A 104 16.18 -8.57 6.94
CA GLY A 104 15.63 -9.92 7.01
C GLY A 104 14.63 -10.30 5.92
N ALA A 105 14.48 -9.45 4.89
CA ALA A 105 13.63 -9.71 3.75
C ALA A 105 14.32 -10.55 2.65
#